data_AF-A0A8B6GDP8-F1
#
_entry.id   AF-A0A8B6GDP8-F1
#
_cell.length_a   1.000
_cell.length_b   1.000
_cell.length_c   1.000
_cell.angle_alpha   90.00
_cell.angle_beta   90.00
_cell.angle_gamma   90.00
#
_symmetry.space_group_name_H-M   'P 1'
#
loop_
_entity.id
_entity.type
_entity.pdbx_description
1 polymer ?
#
loop_
_entity_poly.entity_id
_entity_poly.type
_entity_poly.pdbx_seq_one_letter_code
_entity_poly.pdbx_strand_id
1 'polypeptide(L)' 'MAKEHGNQRIHTLTAAGKSELRVDMFDFDDYRAYAKYSSFAVGNASTNYRLTAANGNAGEL' A
#
# COMPACT_ATOMS: atom_id res chain seq x y z
N MET A 1 -6.38 -18.90 19.27
CA MET A 1 -5.33 -17.99 18.76
C MET A 1 -5.96 -17.15 17.66
N ALA A 2 -6.00 -15.82 17.79
CA ALA A 2 -6.61 -14.97 16.78
C ALA A 2 -5.75 -14.99 15.51
N LYS A 3 -6.33 -15.42 14.39
CA LYS A 3 -5.67 -15.42 13.09
C LYS A 3 -5.47 -13.96 12.70
N GLU A 4 -4.26 -13.43 12.83
CA GLU A 4 -3.99 -12.06 12.39
C GLU A 4 -4.11 -11.99 10.85
N HIS A 5 -5.19 -11.38 10.39
CA HIS A 5 -5.46 -11.15 8.97
C HIS A 5 -4.41 -10.16 8.41
N GLY A 6 -3.86 -10.41 7.23
CA GLY A 6 -2.80 -9.56 6.63
C GLY A 6 -3.17 -8.07 6.60
N ASN A 7 -4.43 -7.76 6.29
CA ASN A 7 -4.91 -6.37 6.28
C ASN A 7 -4.93 -5.72 7.68
N GLN A 8 -5.16 -6.49 8.75
CA GLN A 8 -5.10 -5.97 10.12
C GLN A 8 -3.67 -5.54 10.48
N ARG A 9 -2.66 -6.29 10.03
CA ARG A 9 -1.25 -5.92 10.22
C ARG A 9 -0.89 -4.65 9.45
N ILE A 10 -1.34 -4.52 8.20
CA ILE A 10 -1.11 -3.33 7.37
C ILE A 10 -1.84 -2.12 7.96
N HIS A 11 -3.06 -2.30 8.46
CA HIS A 11 -3.78 -1.26 9.19
C HIS A 11 -2.98 -0.79 10.41
N THR A 12 -2.54 -1.70 11.29
CA THR A 12 -1.74 -1.34 12.47
C THR A 12 -0.46 -0.61 12.08
N LEU A 13 0.24 -1.05 11.04
CA LEU A 13 1.46 -0.41 10.55
C LEU A 13 1.19 1.03 10.07
N THR A 14 0.16 1.23 9.25
CA THR A 14 -0.14 2.54 8.65
C THR A 14 -0.88 3.49 9.59
N ALA A 15 -1.50 2.98 10.66
CA ALA A 15 -2.11 3.79 11.71
C ALA A 15 -1.08 4.36 12.70
N ALA A 16 0.12 3.77 12.78
CA ALA A 16 1.18 4.23 13.67
C ALA A 16 1.81 5.56 13.24
N GLY A 17 1.66 5.95 11.97
CA GLY A 17 2.20 7.20 11.45
C GLY A 17 2.09 7.31 9.94
N LYS A 18 2.49 8.48 9.42
CA LYS A 18 2.50 8.72 7.97
C LYS A 18 3.35 7.66 7.27
N SER A 19 2.74 6.97 6.32
CA SER A 19 3.39 5.91 5.53
C SER A 19 3.38 6.26 4.05
N GLU A 20 4.43 5.88 3.34
CA GLU A 20 4.53 5.95 1.89
C GLU A 20 4.43 4.52 1.32
N LEU A 21 3.91 4.39 0.09
CA LEU A 21 3.85 3.11 -0.61
C LEU A 21 4.66 3.20 -1.92
N ARG A 22 5.53 2.22 -2.14
CA ARG A 22 6.17 1.97 -3.44
C ARG A 22 5.74 0.60 -3.93
N VAL A 23 5.23 0.55 -5.17
CA VAL A 23 4.90 -0.69 -5.86
C VAL A 23 5.89 -0.83 -7.01
N ASP A 24 6.83 -1.78 -6.88
CA ASP A 24 7.73 -2.17 -7.95
C ASP A 24 7.04 -3.22 -8.83
N MET A 25 7.13 -3.05 -10.14
CA MET A 25 6.53 -3.94 -11.13
C MET A 25 7.51 -4.20 -12.27
N PHE A 26 7.43 -5.40 -12.84
CA PHE A 26 8.17 -5.77 -14.04
C PHE A 26 7.28 -6.60 -14.95
N ASP A 27 7.48 -6.51 -16.26
CA ASP A 27 6.82 -7.38 -17.22
C ASP A 27 7.70 -8.61 -17.54
N PHE A 28 7.20 -9.48 -18.43
CA PHE A 28 7.91 -10.70 -18.82
C PHE A 28 9.13 -10.43 -19.72
N ASP A 29 9.24 -9.22 -20.26
CA ASP A 29 10.37 -8.75 -21.09
C ASP A 29 11.39 -7.95 -20.24
N ASP A 30 11.35 -8.11 -18.92
CA ASP A 30 12.20 -7.44 -17.94
C ASP A 30 12.08 -5.90 -17.91
N TYR A 31 11.04 -5.32 -18.52
CA TYR A 31 10.76 -3.89 -18.36
C TYR A 31 10.32 -3.61 -16.93
N ARG A 32 10.98 -2.66 -16.26
CA ARG A 32 10.73 -2.32 -14.85
C ARG A 32 10.03 -0.99 -14.74
N ALA A 33 9.06 -0.87 -13.86
CA ALA A 33 8.48 0.40 -13.48
C ALA A 33 8.22 0.41 -11.97
N TYR A 34 7.95 1.59 -11.43
CA TYR A 34 7.43 1.71 -10.08
C TYR A 34 6.36 2.79 -10.00
N ALA A 35 5.45 2.64 -9.03
CA ALA A 35 4.53 3.67 -8.61
C ALA A 35 4.84 4.06 -7.16
N LYS A 36 4.90 5.36 -6.87
CA LYS A 36 5.07 5.89 -5.51
C LYS A 36 3.83 6.67 -5.09
N TYR A 37 3.42 6.49 -3.83
CA TYR A 37 2.35 7.24 -3.18
C TYR A 37 2.90 7.89 -1.92
N SER A 38 2.82 9.22 -1.85
CA SER A 38 3.37 10.03 -0.75
C SER A 38 2.56 9.93 0.56
N SER A 39 1.37 9.33 0.47
CA SER A 39 0.52 8.98 1.60
C SER A 39 -0.13 7.66 1.30
N PHE A 40 -0.08 6.74 2.26
CA PHE A 40 -0.69 5.42 2.21
C PHE A 40 -1.25 5.07 3.58
N ALA A 41 -2.52 4.69 3.63
CA ALA A 41 -3.16 4.20 4.83
C ALA A 41 -4.22 3.15 4.51
N VAL A 42 -4.36 2.18 5.40
CA VAL A 42 -5.40 1.14 5.34
C VAL A 42 -6.29 1.29 6.55
N GLY A 43 -7.61 1.38 6.32
CA GLY A 43 -8.61 1.42 7.38
C GLY A 43 -8.69 0.11 8.18
N ASN A 44 -9.47 0.09 9.25
CA ASN A 44 -9.69 -1.12 10.05
C ASN A 44 -10.78 -2.03 9.44
N ALA A 45 -11.11 -3.11 10.14
CA ALA A 45 -12.14 -4.06 9.70
C ALA A 45 -13.54 -3.43 9.52
N SER A 46 -13.93 -2.43 10.32
CA SER A 46 -15.26 -1.81 10.20
C SER A 46 -15.41 -0.94 8.96
N THR A 47 -14.31 -0.47 8.38
CA THR A 47 -14.30 0.22 7.07
C THR A 47 -13.98 -0.71 5.91
N ASN A 48 -13.99 -2.03 6.14
CA ASN A 48 -13.56 -3.05 5.20
C ASN A 48 -12.15 -2.79 4.64
N TYR A 49 -11.24 -2.33 5.50
CA TYR A 49 -9.85 -2.04 5.13
C TYR A 49 -9.72 -1.04 3.96
N ARG A 50 -10.57 -0.02 3.95
CA ARG A 50 -10.58 1.02 2.91
C ARG A 50 -9.17 1.59 2.69
N LEU A 51 -8.72 1.59 1.45
CA LEU A 51 -7.47 2.19 1.00
C LEU A 51 -7.59 3.71 0.92
N THR A 52 -6.57 4.40 1.42
CA THR A 52 -6.31 5.83 1.15
C THR A 52 -4.91 5.95 0.59
N ALA A 53 -4.76 6.53 -0.61
CA ALA A 53 -3.48 6.76 -1.25
C ALA A 53 -3.48 8.11 -1.99
N ALA A 54 -2.38 8.87 -1.92
CA ALA A 54 -2.26 10.19 -2.55
C ALA A 54 -1.03 10.30 -3.47
N ASN A 55 -1.14 11.16 -4.48
CA ASN A 55 -0.07 11.51 -5.43
C ASN A 55 0.58 10.30 -6.11
N GLY A 56 -0.23 9.34 -6.55
CA GLY A 56 0.24 8.17 -7.29
C GLY A 56 0.51 8.50 -8.74
N ASN A 57 1.77 8.47 -9.15
CA ASN A 57 2.19 8.40 -10.54
C ASN A 57 2.60 6.95 -10.84
N ALA A 58 1.80 6.27 -11.66
CA ALA A 58 2.20 5.01 -12.27
C ALA A 58 2.95 5.35 -13.56
N GLY A 59 4.27 5.14 -13.55
CA GLY A 59 5.12 5.37 -14.72
C GLY A 59 5.92 6.65 -14.65
N GLU A 60 7.19 6.51 -14.26
CA GLU A 60 8.31 7.21 -14.87
C GLU A 60 9.58 6.39 -14.57
N LEU A 61 10.20 5.85 -15.62
CA LEU A 61 11.62 5.52 -15.63
C LEU A 61 12.36 6.70 -16.22
#